data_AF-A0A1G2S8V7-F1
#
_entry.id   AF-A0A1G2S8V7-F1
#
_cell.length_a   1.000
_cell.length_b   1.000
_cell.length_c   1.000
_cell.angle_alpha   90.00
_cell.angle_beta   90.00
_cell.angle_gamma   90.00
#
_symmetry.space_group_name_H-M   'P 1'
#
loop_
_entity.id
_entity.type
_entity.pdbx_description
1 polymer ?
#
loop_
_entity_poly.entity_id
_entity_poly.type
_entity_poly.pdbx_seq_one_letter_code
_entity_poly.pdbx_strand_id
1 'polypeptide(L)'
;MHEYKEQPGECAACGNSPVNHIATYLLQSTDLLVGSIAYRVARRFSAPRWALRVSQALERLISKCFFAVAEKVRIVTYNTDPTKARSYRSQVIWEEALRRGIPMEQVVVWGKATGIYRAFVRGAWQYFNSIPIPAEIDRPSAWWMGDKHLVKEHLRPHGIAVPQSQSISRQRDALAAHKAIGRAVIIKPQIGSRGRHTTTHINDEKSVVEAFRSATQLCPRVSIEEHLEGPVCRGTVVAGKLVGFFQGTVPHVVGNGKETIERLIEAQNARRHERVAAIVLTDENDLFLSRQGYTRGSIPLSGAVVELTHRTGRLFGGETRELLSTVHPHLKAELERAADIIDTPIVGFDLIIADPEVDPRGQRWGIIEANSLPFIDLHYLPLYGTPSNPAAAVWDLWV
;
A
#
# COMPACT_ATOMS: atom_id res chain seq x y z
N MET A 1 13.33 5.41 15.83
CA MET A 1 12.80 5.91 14.54
C MET A 1 12.97 4.79 13.51
N HIS A 2 12.11 3.76 13.54
CA HIS A 2 12.23 2.53 12.74
C HIS A 2 11.42 2.57 11.44
N GLU A 3 10.69 3.65 11.20
CA GLU A 3 9.52 3.60 10.32
C GLU A 3 9.88 3.47 8.84
N TYR A 4 10.93 4.15 8.35
CA TYR A 4 11.39 3.95 6.97
C TYR A 4 12.89 4.28 6.83
N LYS A 5 13.68 3.34 6.29
CA LYS A 5 15.06 3.59 5.81
C LYS A 5 14.98 4.25 4.42
N GLU A 6 14.43 5.46 4.37
CA GLU A 6 14.27 6.21 3.12
C GLU A 6 15.43 7.20 2.93
N GLN A 7 15.83 7.41 1.68
CA GLN A 7 16.86 8.38 1.30
C GLN A 7 16.27 9.31 0.25
N PRO A 8 16.57 10.62 0.31
CA PRO A 8 16.17 11.55 -0.73
C PRO A 8 16.73 11.10 -2.08
N GLY A 9 15.89 11.12 -3.12
CA GLY A 9 16.25 10.76 -4.48
C GLY A 9 16.33 11.95 -5.44
N GLU A 10 17.00 11.79 -6.57
CA GLU A 10 17.11 12.83 -7.61
C GLU A 10 15.78 13.12 -8.33
N CYS A 11 14.87 12.14 -8.38
CA CYS A 11 13.57 12.30 -9.03
C CYS A 11 12.51 12.78 -8.03
N ALA A 12 12.01 14.00 -8.22
CA ALA A 12 10.92 14.56 -7.41
C ALA A 12 9.65 13.68 -7.40
N ALA A 13 9.28 13.09 -8.55
CA ALA A 13 8.11 12.22 -8.66
C ALA A 13 8.28 10.86 -7.91
N CYS A 14 9.50 10.46 -7.56
CA CYS A 14 9.76 9.32 -6.69
C CYS A 14 9.77 9.70 -5.19
N GLY A 15 10.02 10.96 -4.86
CA GLY A 15 10.22 11.44 -3.49
C GLY A 15 11.32 10.70 -2.75
N ASN A 16 11.04 10.35 -1.49
CA ASN A 16 12.00 9.72 -0.57
C ASN A 16 12.25 8.22 -0.82
N SER A 17 11.70 7.70 -1.92
CA SER A 17 11.72 6.29 -2.28
C SER A 17 12.24 6.08 -3.72
N PRO A 18 13.43 6.59 -4.09
CA PRO A 18 13.94 6.53 -5.46
C PRO A 18 14.06 5.11 -6.01
N VAL A 19 13.90 5.00 -7.34
CA VAL A 19 14.07 3.74 -8.08
C VAL A 19 14.78 4.00 -9.40
N ASN A 20 15.37 2.95 -9.99
CA ASN A 20 15.81 3.01 -11.37
C ASN A 20 14.58 2.91 -12.29
N HIS A 21 14.31 3.97 -13.07
CA HIS A 21 13.09 4.04 -13.89
C HIS A 21 13.05 2.97 -14.98
N ILE A 22 14.16 2.71 -15.67
CA ILE A 22 14.22 1.72 -16.76
C ILE A 22 13.95 0.31 -16.21
N ALA A 23 14.65 -0.08 -15.15
CA ALA A 23 14.44 -1.38 -14.52
C ALA A 23 13.01 -1.51 -13.99
N THR A 24 12.47 -0.45 -13.38
CA THR A 24 11.09 -0.43 -12.90
C THR A 24 10.09 -0.58 -14.05
N TYR A 25 10.29 0.13 -15.16
CA TYR A 25 9.45 0.03 -16.34
C TYR A 25 9.43 -1.37 -16.93
N LEU A 26 10.59 -2.02 -17.05
CA LEU A 26 10.69 -3.39 -17.52
C LEU A 26 9.97 -4.37 -16.58
N LEU A 27 10.19 -4.25 -15.26
CA LEU A 27 9.53 -5.08 -14.26
C LEU A 27 8.01 -4.89 -14.26
N GLN A 28 7.52 -3.66 -14.31
CA GLN A 28 6.09 -3.39 -14.36
C GLN A 28 5.46 -3.85 -15.67
N SER A 29 6.20 -3.80 -16.79
CA SER A 29 5.75 -4.38 -18.05
C SER A 29 5.57 -5.89 -17.95
N THR A 30 6.51 -6.59 -17.28
CA THR A 30 6.37 -8.03 -17.03
C THR A 30 5.23 -8.34 -16.08
N ASP A 31 5.05 -7.55 -15.02
CA ASP A 31 3.99 -7.74 -14.03
C ASP A 31 2.59 -7.56 -14.66
N LEU A 32 2.41 -6.58 -15.55
CA LEU A 32 1.16 -6.41 -16.31
C LEU A 32 0.85 -7.64 -17.17
N LEU A 33 1.86 -8.20 -17.84
CA LEU A 33 1.69 -9.38 -18.67
C LEU A 33 1.33 -10.60 -17.80
N VAL A 34 2.15 -10.89 -16.80
CA VAL A 34 1.98 -12.04 -15.90
C VAL A 34 0.67 -11.93 -15.13
N GLY A 35 0.37 -10.78 -14.53
CA GLY A 35 -0.87 -10.52 -13.80
C GLY A 35 -2.11 -10.70 -14.68
N SER A 36 -2.10 -10.19 -15.91
CA SER A 36 -3.23 -10.38 -16.84
C SER A 36 -3.46 -11.83 -17.27
N ILE A 37 -2.37 -12.61 -17.40
CA ILE A 37 -2.44 -14.04 -17.71
C ILE A 37 -2.96 -14.78 -16.48
N ALA A 38 -2.36 -14.55 -15.31
CA ALA A 38 -2.77 -15.14 -14.04
C ALA A 38 -4.24 -14.87 -13.74
N TYR A 39 -4.72 -13.63 -13.92
CA TYR A 39 -6.13 -13.27 -13.72
C TYR A 39 -7.07 -14.03 -14.66
N ARG A 40 -6.75 -14.11 -15.95
CA ARG A 40 -7.55 -14.87 -16.93
C ARG A 40 -7.57 -16.36 -16.63
N VAL A 41 -6.42 -16.93 -16.27
CA VAL A 41 -6.30 -18.33 -15.88
C VAL A 41 -7.13 -18.60 -14.63
N ALA A 42 -7.00 -17.77 -13.58
CA ALA A 42 -7.76 -17.91 -12.34
C ALA A 42 -9.28 -17.85 -12.56
N ARG A 43 -9.75 -17.02 -13.49
CA ARG A 43 -11.18 -16.93 -13.86
C ARG A 43 -11.68 -18.10 -14.70
N ARG A 44 -10.82 -18.69 -15.53
CA ARG A 44 -11.21 -19.72 -16.52
C ARG A 44 -11.03 -21.14 -15.99
N PHE A 45 -10.03 -21.34 -15.14
CA PHE A 45 -9.59 -22.64 -14.67
C PHE A 45 -9.35 -22.59 -13.17
N SER A 46 -10.19 -23.29 -12.41
CA SER A 46 -9.86 -23.65 -11.04
C SER A 46 -8.91 -24.84 -11.10
N ALA A 47 -7.60 -24.61 -10.91
CA ALA A 47 -6.67 -25.72 -10.74
C ALA A 47 -7.18 -26.61 -9.59
N PRO A 48 -7.26 -27.94 -9.78
CA PRO A 48 -7.67 -28.83 -8.71
C PRO A 48 -6.77 -28.61 -7.48
N ARG A 49 -7.36 -28.56 -6.28
CA ARG A 49 -6.61 -28.32 -5.03
C ARG A 49 -5.40 -29.26 -4.87
N TRP A 50 -5.47 -30.48 -5.39
CA TRP A 50 -4.36 -31.43 -5.37
C TRP A 50 -3.18 -30.99 -6.24
N ALA A 51 -3.42 -30.39 -7.41
CA ALA A 51 -2.36 -29.96 -8.32
C ALA A 51 -1.58 -28.77 -7.74
N LEU A 52 -2.30 -27.82 -7.13
CA LEU A 52 -1.69 -26.71 -6.38
C LEU A 52 -0.83 -27.23 -5.22
N ARG A 53 -1.34 -28.20 -4.45
CA ARG A 53 -0.57 -28.84 -3.37
C ARG A 53 0.70 -29.52 -3.85
N VAL A 54 0.66 -30.22 -5.00
CA VAL A 54 1.85 -30.86 -5.58
C VAL A 54 2.89 -29.82 -6.00
N SER A 55 2.46 -28.77 -6.71
CA SER A 55 3.34 -27.67 -7.12
C SER A 55 4.02 -27.03 -5.91
N GLN A 56 3.26 -26.72 -4.86
CA GLN A 56 3.78 -26.12 -3.63
C GLN A 56 4.68 -27.07 -2.85
N ALA A 57 4.39 -28.38 -2.84
CA ALA A 57 5.27 -29.37 -2.23
C ALA A 57 6.61 -29.45 -2.96
N LEU A 58 6.59 -29.40 -4.30
CA LEU A 58 7.79 -29.38 -5.13
C LEU A 58 8.60 -28.10 -4.90
N GLU A 59 7.96 -26.93 -4.90
CA GLU A 59 8.62 -25.65 -4.62
C GLU A 59 9.28 -25.66 -3.24
N ARG A 60 8.57 -26.13 -2.20
CA ARG A 60 9.13 -26.29 -0.85
C ARG A 60 10.35 -27.21 -0.85
N LEU A 61 10.30 -28.32 -1.58
CA LEU A 61 11.42 -29.26 -1.66
C LEU A 61 12.62 -28.61 -2.36
N ILE A 62 12.39 -27.94 -3.49
CA ILE A 62 13.44 -27.24 -4.25
C ILE A 62 14.07 -26.14 -3.39
N SER A 63 13.28 -25.27 -2.75
CA SER A 63 13.81 -24.22 -1.88
C SER A 63 14.58 -24.79 -0.70
N LYS A 64 14.09 -25.85 -0.06
CA LYS A 64 14.82 -26.54 1.03
C LYS A 64 16.16 -27.08 0.55
N CYS A 65 16.19 -27.78 -0.57
CA CYS A 65 17.43 -28.29 -1.17
C CYS A 65 18.39 -27.15 -1.51
N PHE A 66 17.89 -26.08 -2.14
CA PHE A 66 18.67 -24.90 -2.50
C PHE A 66 19.31 -24.26 -1.27
N PHE A 67 18.53 -23.95 -0.23
CA PHE A 67 19.06 -23.32 0.98
C PHE A 67 20.00 -24.23 1.77
N ALA A 68 19.74 -25.54 1.82
CA ALA A 68 20.63 -26.51 2.47
C ALA A 68 21.99 -26.62 1.77
N VAL A 69 22.00 -26.63 0.43
CA VAL A 69 23.25 -26.61 -0.35
C VAL A 69 23.96 -25.27 -0.17
N ALA A 70 23.25 -24.15 -0.30
CA ALA A 70 23.80 -22.80 -0.15
C ALA A 70 24.38 -22.53 1.24
N GLU A 71 23.80 -23.11 2.28
CA GLU A 71 24.33 -23.07 3.65
C GLU A 71 25.64 -23.86 3.77
N LYS A 72 25.71 -25.08 3.21
CA LYS A 72 26.93 -25.90 3.21
C LYS A 72 28.11 -25.21 2.54
N VAL A 73 27.86 -24.46 1.46
CA VAL A 73 28.89 -23.68 0.76
C VAL A 73 29.08 -22.25 1.33
N ARG A 74 28.48 -21.94 2.49
CA ARG A 74 28.57 -20.64 3.20
C ARG A 74 28.12 -19.42 2.38
N ILE A 75 27.28 -19.63 1.37
CA ILE A 75 26.60 -18.55 0.64
C ILE A 75 25.46 -17.99 1.49
N VAL A 76 24.77 -18.87 2.20
CA VAL A 76 23.64 -18.54 3.09
C VAL A 76 24.05 -18.75 4.54
N THR A 77 23.69 -17.77 5.38
CA THR A 77 23.68 -17.89 6.85
C THR A 77 22.32 -17.49 7.40
N TYR A 78 22.09 -17.74 8.69
CA TYR A 78 20.85 -17.39 9.35
C TYR A 78 21.09 -16.38 10.46
N ASN A 79 20.33 -15.28 10.43
CA ASN A 79 20.24 -14.35 11.54
C ASN A 79 19.11 -14.82 12.48
N THR A 80 19.35 -14.78 13.77
CA THR A 80 18.39 -15.17 14.83
C THR A 80 17.86 -13.97 15.62
N ASP A 81 18.36 -12.76 15.35
CA ASP A 81 18.01 -11.53 16.06
C ASP A 81 16.90 -10.77 15.30
N PRO A 82 15.68 -10.67 15.87
CA PRO A 82 14.55 -10.00 15.21
C PRO A 82 14.79 -8.51 14.97
N THR A 83 15.64 -7.84 15.78
CA THR A 83 15.94 -6.40 15.63
C THR A 83 16.71 -6.09 14.35
N LYS A 84 17.35 -7.11 13.76
CA LYS A 84 18.09 -7.02 12.50
C LYS A 84 17.24 -7.37 11.28
N ALA A 85 15.94 -7.60 11.46
CA ALA A 85 15.03 -7.86 10.35
C ALA A 85 15.12 -6.78 9.27
N ARG A 86 14.94 -7.20 8.01
CA ARG A 86 15.02 -6.32 6.83
C ARG A 86 14.04 -5.14 6.89
N SER A 87 12.87 -5.37 7.49
CA SER A 87 11.77 -4.42 7.60
C SER A 87 11.08 -4.55 8.94
N TYR A 88 10.46 -3.47 9.41
CA TYR A 88 9.68 -3.48 10.65
C TYR A 88 8.48 -4.42 10.56
N ARG A 89 7.85 -4.53 9.38
CA ARG A 89 6.87 -5.58 9.04
C ARG A 89 7.33 -6.99 9.40
N SER A 90 8.53 -7.38 8.97
CA SER A 90 9.06 -8.71 9.30
C SER A 90 9.43 -8.84 10.77
N GLN A 91 9.86 -7.74 11.40
CA GLN A 91 10.21 -7.74 12.81
C GLN A 91 8.99 -8.05 13.68
N VAL A 92 7.84 -7.41 13.45
CA VAL A 92 6.63 -7.66 14.25
C VAL A 92 6.08 -9.08 14.08
N ILE A 93 6.18 -9.66 12.86
CA ILE A 93 5.91 -11.09 12.62
C ILE A 93 6.80 -11.97 13.48
N TRP A 94 8.10 -11.67 13.50
CA TRP A 94 9.09 -12.47 14.22
C TRP A 94 8.92 -12.37 15.73
N GLU A 95 8.70 -11.17 16.25
CA GLU A 95 8.43 -10.95 17.67
C GLU A 95 7.17 -11.68 18.15
N GLU A 96 6.13 -11.74 17.32
CA GLU A 96 4.94 -12.57 17.60
C GLU A 96 5.26 -14.07 17.56
N ALA A 97 6.08 -14.53 16.60
CA ALA A 97 6.52 -15.92 16.52
C ALA A 97 7.24 -16.35 17.81
N LEU A 98 8.19 -15.54 18.28
CA LEU A 98 8.93 -15.78 19.51
C LEU A 98 8.02 -15.80 20.74
N ARG A 99 7.03 -14.89 20.82
CA ARG A 99 6.01 -14.89 21.88
C ARG A 99 5.18 -16.18 21.93
N ARG A 100 5.00 -16.84 20.78
CA ARG A 100 4.31 -18.14 20.64
C ARG A 100 5.24 -19.34 20.79
N GLY A 101 6.53 -19.14 21.06
CA GLY A 101 7.52 -20.21 21.13
C GLY A 101 7.86 -20.82 19.76
N ILE A 102 7.62 -20.11 18.67
CA ILE A 102 7.92 -20.54 17.29
C ILE A 102 9.34 -20.05 16.94
N PRO A 103 10.32 -20.96 16.76
CA PRO A 103 11.64 -20.58 16.27
C PRO A 103 11.52 -19.96 14.88
N MET A 104 12.12 -18.78 14.68
CA MET A 104 12.14 -18.08 13.40
C MET A 104 13.52 -17.47 13.17
N GLU A 105 13.94 -17.46 11.91
CA GLU A 105 15.26 -17.02 11.47
C GLU A 105 15.16 -16.28 10.13
N GLN A 106 16.10 -15.38 9.89
CA GLN A 106 16.20 -14.65 8.62
C GLN A 106 17.33 -15.22 7.77
N VAL A 107 17.03 -15.44 6.49
CA VAL A 107 18.05 -15.83 5.50
C VAL A 107 18.92 -14.63 5.17
N VAL A 108 20.23 -14.82 5.29
CA VAL A 108 21.27 -13.84 4.94
C VAL A 108 22.08 -14.42 3.79
N VAL A 109 22.15 -13.71 2.66
CA VAL A 109 22.91 -14.14 1.48
C VAL A 109 24.14 -13.25 1.35
N TRP A 110 25.34 -13.85 1.36
CA TRP A 110 26.61 -13.11 1.30
C TRP A 110 26.70 -11.95 2.31
N GLY A 111 26.28 -12.20 3.55
CA GLY A 111 26.26 -11.20 4.62
C GLY A 111 25.17 -10.13 4.49
N LYS A 112 24.34 -10.16 3.44
CA LYS A 112 23.25 -9.20 3.23
C LYS A 112 21.92 -9.82 3.67
N ALA A 113 21.27 -9.17 4.63
CA ALA A 113 19.94 -9.52 5.10
C ALA A 113 18.91 -9.49 3.96
N THR A 114 18.17 -10.59 3.77
CA THR A 114 17.14 -10.70 2.74
C THR A 114 15.74 -10.49 3.31
N GLY A 115 14.71 -10.46 2.44
CA GLY A 115 13.30 -10.52 2.84
C GLY A 115 12.80 -11.93 3.13
N ILE A 116 13.66 -12.96 2.98
CA ILE A 116 13.30 -14.36 3.16
C ILE A 116 13.59 -14.77 4.60
N TYR A 117 12.63 -15.45 5.20
CA TYR A 117 12.68 -15.96 6.56
C TYR A 117 12.30 -17.44 6.56
N ARG A 118 12.63 -18.13 7.65
CA ARG A 118 12.11 -19.46 7.94
C ARG A 118 11.57 -19.53 9.36
N ALA A 119 10.52 -20.29 9.57
CA ALA A 119 10.00 -20.60 10.91
C ALA A 119 9.76 -22.10 11.07
N PHE A 120 9.98 -22.62 12.27
CA PHE A 120 9.77 -24.02 12.58
C PHE A 120 8.33 -24.24 13.06
N VAL A 121 7.47 -24.73 12.15
CA VAL A 121 6.03 -24.93 12.38
C VAL A 121 5.60 -26.26 11.80
N ARG A 122 4.66 -26.95 12.46
CA ARG A 122 4.16 -28.28 12.06
C ARG A 122 5.31 -29.29 11.83
N GLY A 123 6.33 -29.24 12.68
CA GLY A 123 7.47 -30.18 12.67
C GLY A 123 8.52 -29.95 11.59
N ALA A 124 8.47 -28.84 10.83
CA ALA A 124 9.45 -28.54 9.81
C ALA A 124 9.72 -27.04 9.65
N TRP A 125 10.91 -26.70 9.12
CA TRP A 125 11.21 -25.36 8.65
C TRP A 125 10.38 -25.02 7.40
N GLN A 126 9.66 -23.91 7.46
CA GLN A 126 8.89 -23.33 6.35
C GLN A 126 9.51 -21.99 5.97
N TYR A 127 9.81 -21.81 4.69
CA TYR A 127 10.37 -20.57 4.15
C TYR A 127 9.26 -19.67 3.62
N PHE A 128 9.39 -18.36 3.83
CA PHE A 128 8.42 -17.37 3.38
C PHE A 128 9.07 -15.99 3.20
N ASN A 129 8.42 -15.12 2.42
CA ASN A 129 8.86 -13.74 2.24
C ASN A 129 8.10 -12.80 3.20
N SER A 130 8.77 -12.36 4.26
CA SER A 130 8.26 -11.43 5.29
C SER A 130 7.05 -11.92 6.10
N ILE A 131 5.90 -12.21 5.47
CA ILE A 131 4.68 -12.69 6.10
C ILE A 131 4.53 -14.20 5.85
N PRO A 132 4.37 -15.04 6.90
CA PRO A 132 4.24 -16.48 6.76
C PRO A 132 2.81 -16.87 6.38
N ILE A 133 2.56 -17.08 5.09
CA ILE A 133 1.29 -17.62 4.58
C ILE A 133 1.47 -19.13 4.38
N PRO A 134 0.62 -20.00 4.96
CA PRO A 134 0.66 -21.43 4.66
C PRO A 134 0.40 -21.67 3.18
N ALA A 135 1.26 -22.46 2.54
CA ALA A 135 1.12 -22.75 1.12
C ALA A 135 -0.26 -23.34 0.79
N GLU A 136 -0.82 -24.15 1.69
CA GLU A 136 -2.09 -24.84 1.49
C GLU A 136 -3.31 -23.91 1.32
N ILE A 137 -3.21 -22.67 1.80
CA ILE A 137 -4.27 -21.66 1.70
C ILE A 137 -3.89 -20.49 0.80
N ASP A 138 -2.66 -20.47 0.27
CA ASP A 138 -2.20 -19.47 -0.68
C ASP A 138 -3.02 -19.53 -1.98
N ARG A 139 -3.25 -18.37 -2.58
CA ARG A 139 -4.22 -18.20 -3.67
C ARG A 139 -3.59 -17.51 -4.88
N PRO A 140 -4.01 -17.87 -6.11
CA PRO A 140 -3.57 -17.19 -7.32
C PRO A 140 -3.86 -15.68 -7.35
N SER A 141 -4.74 -15.18 -6.47
CA SER A 141 -5.06 -13.76 -6.34
C SER A 141 -3.84 -12.89 -6.05
N ALA A 142 -2.87 -13.40 -5.30
CA ALA A 142 -1.62 -12.69 -5.00
C ALA A 142 -0.84 -12.25 -6.26
N TRP A 143 -1.01 -12.93 -7.39
CA TRP A 143 -0.28 -12.69 -8.64
C TRP A 143 -0.82 -11.52 -9.47
N TRP A 144 -2.07 -11.13 -9.25
CA TRP A 144 -2.71 -10.04 -10.00
C TRP A 144 -3.22 -8.90 -9.11
N MET A 145 -3.31 -9.10 -7.79
CA MET A 145 -3.83 -8.11 -6.84
C MET A 145 -3.03 -6.78 -6.83
N GLY A 146 -1.75 -6.81 -7.20
CA GLY A 146 -0.94 -5.60 -7.36
C GLY A 146 -1.37 -4.72 -8.56
N ASP A 147 -2.23 -5.24 -9.45
CA ASP A 147 -2.82 -4.49 -10.55
C ASP A 147 -4.08 -3.74 -10.10
N LYS A 148 -3.92 -2.43 -9.94
CA LYS A 148 -4.99 -1.53 -9.50
C LYS A 148 -6.21 -1.54 -10.41
N HIS A 149 -6.03 -1.81 -11.71
CA HIS A 149 -7.14 -1.91 -12.65
C HIS A 149 -7.88 -3.22 -12.46
N LEU A 150 -7.17 -4.35 -12.40
CA LEU A 150 -7.78 -5.67 -12.25
C LEU A 150 -8.54 -5.81 -10.93
N VAL A 151 -8.00 -5.26 -9.83
CA VAL A 151 -8.71 -5.23 -8.54
C VAL A 151 -10.07 -4.53 -8.67
N LYS A 152 -10.14 -3.40 -9.35
CA LYS A 152 -11.39 -2.65 -9.52
C LYS A 152 -12.35 -3.33 -10.48
N GLU A 153 -11.82 -3.90 -11.57
CA GLU A 153 -12.60 -4.71 -12.51
C GLU A 153 -13.21 -5.94 -11.81
N HIS A 154 -12.47 -6.52 -10.86
CA HIS A 154 -12.90 -7.69 -10.11
C HIS A 154 -13.95 -7.34 -9.04
N LEU A 155 -13.77 -6.24 -8.32
CA LEU A 155 -14.64 -5.84 -7.20
C LEU A 155 -15.95 -5.17 -7.64
N ARG A 156 -15.91 -4.34 -8.70
CA ARG A 156 -17.05 -3.51 -9.13
C ARG A 156 -18.33 -4.31 -9.45
N PRO A 157 -18.29 -5.45 -10.17
CA PRO A 157 -19.50 -6.23 -10.47
C PRO A 157 -20.19 -6.82 -9.23
N HIS A 158 -19.47 -6.92 -8.10
CA HIS A 158 -19.99 -7.42 -6.83
C HIS A 158 -20.50 -6.29 -5.91
N GLY A 159 -20.67 -5.07 -6.44
CA GLY A 159 -21.19 -3.92 -5.69
C GLY A 159 -20.23 -3.34 -4.66
N ILE A 160 -18.96 -3.76 -4.66
CA ILE A 160 -17.93 -3.16 -3.80
C ILE A 160 -17.56 -1.78 -4.36
N ALA A 161 -17.55 -0.77 -3.49
CA ALA A 161 -17.24 0.60 -3.87
C ALA A 161 -15.78 0.72 -4.33
N VAL A 162 -15.59 1.20 -5.56
CA VAL A 162 -14.30 1.52 -6.16
C VAL A 162 -14.46 2.82 -6.97
N PRO A 163 -13.42 3.66 -7.09
CA PRO A 163 -13.50 4.85 -7.92
C PRO A 163 -13.75 4.47 -9.38
N GLN A 164 -14.39 5.38 -10.14
CA GLN A 164 -14.40 5.26 -11.59
C GLN A 164 -12.97 5.28 -12.10
N SER A 165 -12.58 4.31 -12.92
CA SER A 165 -11.18 4.13 -13.34
C SER A 165 -11.06 3.54 -14.74
N GLN A 166 -10.03 3.95 -15.47
CA GLN A 166 -9.69 3.39 -16.78
C GLN A 166 -8.18 3.08 -16.86
N SER A 167 -7.83 1.95 -17.48
CA SER A 167 -6.45 1.58 -17.81
C SER A 167 -6.09 2.16 -19.18
N ILE A 168 -5.09 3.03 -19.23
CA ILE A 168 -4.74 3.81 -20.42
C ILE A 168 -3.29 3.55 -20.84
N SER A 169 -3.05 3.45 -22.15
CA SER A 169 -1.71 3.32 -22.73
C SER A 169 -1.35 4.42 -23.74
N ARG A 170 -2.25 5.38 -24.00
CA ARG A 170 -2.02 6.50 -24.93
C ARG A 170 -2.53 7.80 -24.34
N GLN A 171 -1.77 8.88 -24.53
CA GLN A 171 -2.10 10.21 -24.02
C GLN A 171 -3.48 10.70 -24.46
N ARG A 172 -3.86 10.46 -25.73
CA ARG A 172 -5.19 10.86 -26.26
C ARG A 172 -6.35 10.19 -25.50
N ASP A 173 -6.16 8.95 -25.08
CA ASP A 173 -7.17 8.17 -24.38
C ASP A 173 -7.26 8.64 -22.91
N ALA A 174 -6.17 9.17 -22.33
CA ALA A 174 -6.18 9.81 -21.01
C ALA A 174 -7.01 11.09 -21.01
N LEU A 175 -6.91 11.92 -22.06
CA LEU A 175 -7.73 13.13 -22.23
C LEU A 175 -9.21 12.77 -22.39
N ALA A 176 -9.52 11.74 -23.18
CA ALA A 176 -10.89 11.25 -23.33
C ALA A 176 -11.47 10.73 -22.00
N ALA A 177 -10.66 9.99 -21.23
CA ALA A 177 -11.06 9.47 -19.94
C ALA A 177 -11.28 10.59 -18.90
N HIS A 178 -10.44 11.63 -18.87
CA HIS A 178 -10.66 12.82 -18.04
C HIS A 178 -12.01 13.48 -18.33
N LYS A 179 -12.33 13.70 -19.62
CA LYS A 179 -13.64 14.24 -20.05
C LYS A 179 -14.80 13.35 -19.65
N ALA A 180 -14.64 12.03 -19.78
CA ALA A 180 -15.68 11.07 -19.43
C ALA A 180 -15.94 10.97 -17.91
N ILE A 181 -14.92 11.21 -17.08
CA ILE A 181 -15.07 11.25 -15.61
C ILE A 181 -15.74 12.57 -15.17
N GLY A 182 -15.44 13.69 -15.85
CA GLY A 182 -16.15 14.96 -15.68
C GLY A 182 -15.91 15.68 -14.35
N ARG A 183 -14.89 15.28 -13.59
CA ARG A 183 -14.45 15.89 -12.33
C ARG A 183 -12.94 15.70 -12.17
N ALA A 184 -12.37 16.22 -11.08
CA ALA A 184 -10.96 16.03 -10.75
C ALA A 184 -10.54 14.56 -10.85
N VAL A 185 -9.38 14.31 -11.45
CA VAL A 185 -8.82 12.96 -11.60
C VAL A 185 -7.48 12.81 -10.91
N ILE A 186 -7.10 11.54 -10.71
CA ILE A 186 -5.76 11.10 -10.33
C ILE A 186 -5.21 10.29 -11.49
N ILE A 187 -3.93 10.50 -11.82
CA ILE A 187 -3.19 9.67 -12.77
C ILE A 187 -1.98 9.07 -12.06
N LYS A 188 -1.83 7.75 -12.17
CA LYS A 188 -0.75 6.99 -11.53
C LYS A 188 -0.35 5.75 -12.35
N PRO A 189 0.87 5.22 -12.16
CA PRO A 189 1.24 3.90 -12.65
C PRO A 189 0.21 2.82 -12.27
N GLN A 190 -0.21 2.00 -13.24
CA GLN A 190 -1.17 0.92 -12.98
C GLN A 190 -0.61 -0.11 -12.00
N ILE A 191 0.65 -0.50 -12.20
CA ILE A 191 1.45 -1.29 -11.24
C ILE A 191 2.38 -0.34 -10.48
N GLY A 192 2.67 -0.66 -9.22
CA GLY A 192 3.64 0.08 -8.42
C GLY A 192 3.12 0.43 -7.04
N SER A 193 3.98 1.06 -6.24
CA SER A 193 3.77 1.30 -4.81
C SER A 193 4.31 2.66 -4.38
N ARG A 194 3.98 3.08 -3.15
CA ARG A 194 4.53 4.28 -2.47
C ARG A 194 4.21 5.62 -3.16
N GLY A 195 3.11 5.69 -3.90
CA GLY A 195 2.68 6.92 -4.56
C GLY A 195 3.63 7.45 -5.64
N ARG A 196 4.62 6.66 -6.09
CA ARG A 196 5.58 7.10 -7.11
C ARG A 196 4.86 7.49 -8.38
N HIS A 197 5.22 8.66 -8.93
CA HIS A 197 4.64 9.20 -10.16
C HIS A 197 3.10 9.28 -10.11
N THR A 198 2.53 9.46 -8.93
CA THR A 198 1.11 9.74 -8.73
C THR A 198 0.90 11.23 -8.78
N THR A 199 -0.07 11.69 -9.56
CA THR A 199 -0.48 13.10 -9.62
C THR A 199 -1.96 13.19 -9.32
N THR A 200 -2.31 14.04 -8.35
CA THR A 200 -3.68 14.26 -7.86
C THR A 200 -4.14 15.69 -8.15
N HIS A 201 -5.42 15.98 -7.86
CA HIS A 201 -6.08 17.26 -8.18
C HIS A 201 -5.92 17.70 -9.65
N ILE A 202 -6.01 16.77 -10.60
CA ILE A 202 -5.91 17.08 -12.02
C ILE A 202 -7.28 17.55 -12.50
N ASN A 203 -7.39 18.83 -12.86
CA ASN A 203 -8.63 19.48 -13.28
C ASN A 203 -8.62 19.94 -14.75
N ASP A 204 -7.46 19.93 -15.40
CA ASP A 204 -7.27 20.49 -16.74
C ASP A 204 -6.47 19.54 -17.65
N GLU A 205 -6.63 19.73 -18.97
CA GLU A 205 -6.00 18.88 -19.99
C GLU A 205 -4.47 18.92 -19.97
N LYS A 206 -3.86 20.07 -19.63
CA LYS A 206 -2.40 20.21 -19.59
C LYS A 206 -1.83 19.33 -18.46
N SER A 207 -2.43 19.42 -17.28
CA SER A 207 -2.07 18.58 -16.13
C SER A 207 -2.28 17.08 -16.42
N VAL A 208 -3.31 16.70 -17.19
CA VAL A 208 -3.50 15.31 -17.65
C VAL A 208 -2.30 14.82 -18.47
N VAL A 209 -1.83 15.63 -19.42
CA VAL A 209 -0.70 15.28 -20.29
C VAL A 209 0.59 15.14 -19.49
N GLU A 210 0.87 16.07 -18.58
CA GLU A 210 2.06 16.05 -17.73
C GLU A 210 2.06 14.83 -16.79
N ALA A 211 0.92 14.57 -16.14
CA ALA A 211 0.76 13.42 -15.25
C ALA A 211 0.85 12.08 -16.01
N PHE A 212 0.25 11.98 -17.20
CA PHE A 212 0.37 10.81 -18.07
C PHE A 212 1.84 10.53 -18.39
N ARG A 213 2.58 11.55 -18.86
CA ARG A 213 4.01 11.42 -19.16
C ARG A 213 4.81 10.99 -17.94
N SER A 214 4.55 11.59 -16.78
CA SER A 214 5.19 11.22 -15.52
C SER A 214 4.95 9.74 -15.20
N ALA A 215 3.70 9.29 -15.12
CA ALA A 215 3.36 7.92 -14.79
C ALA A 215 3.92 6.89 -15.80
N THR A 216 3.96 7.24 -17.09
CA THR A 216 4.52 6.35 -18.13
C THR A 216 6.02 6.11 -18.03
N GLN A 217 6.76 6.90 -17.24
CA GLN A 217 8.17 6.62 -16.98
C GLN A 217 8.38 5.34 -16.18
N LEU A 218 7.40 4.94 -15.38
CA LEU A 218 7.48 3.73 -14.55
C LEU A 218 6.65 2.58 -15.09
N CYS A 219 5.56 2.84 -15.83
CA CYS A 219 4.63 1.80 -16.27
C CYS A 219 4.14 2.05 -17.70
N PRO A 220 4.11 1.05 -18.59
CA PRO A 220 3.53 1.21 -19.93
C PRO A 220 2.01 1.45 -19.91
N ARG A 221 1.34 1.13 -18.80
CA ARG A 221 -0.06 1.44 -18.56
C ARG A 221 -0.24 2.29 -17.32
N VAL A 222 -1.14 3.26 -17.42
CA VAL A 222 -1.47 4.17 -16.33
C VAL A 222 -2.95 4.01 -15.98
N SER A 223 -3.25 4.16 -14.69
CA SER A 223 -4.60 4.26 -14.21
C SER A 223 -4.99 5.73 -14.13
N ILE A 224 -6.06 6.10 -14.82
CA ILE A 224 -6.75 7.38 -14.61
C ILE A 224 -8.02 7.10 -13.81
N GLU A 225 -8.18 7.82 -12.71
CA GLU A 225 -9.19 7.52 -11.70
C GLU A 225 -9.90 8.79 -11.26
N GLU A 226 -11.16 8.67 -10.88
CA GLU A 226 -11.85 9.67 -10.07
C GLU A 226 -11.01 10.03 -8.83
N HIS A 227 -10.88 11.33 -8.57
CA HIS A 227 -10.32 11.83 -7.33
C HIS A 227 -11.35 11.67 -6.19
N LEU A 228 -11.09 10.74 -5.27
CA LEU A 228 -11.85 10.62 -4.03
C LEU A 228 -11.31 11.61 -2.99
N GLU A 229 -12.18 12.12 -2.14
CA GLU A 229 -11.83 13.08 -1.08
C GLU A 229 -11.86 12.40 0.29
N GLY A 230 -10.88 12.72 1.12
CA GLY A 230 -10.73 12.17 2.47
C GLY A 230 -9.36 11.54 2.72
N PRO A 231 -9.10 11.11 3.97
CA PRO A 231 -7.86 10.46 4.33
C PRO A 231 -7.69 9.10 3.65
N VAL A 232 -6.43 8.70 3.46
CA VAL A 232 -6.10 7.35 3.03
C VAL A 232 -6.20 6.42 4.25
N CYS A 233 -7.05 5.41 4.14
CA CYS A 233 -7.21 4.38 5.13
C CYS A 233 -6.68 3.04 4.60
N ARG A 234 -6.27 2.17 5.52
CA ARG A 234 -5.83 0.81 5.26
C ARG A 234 -6.59 -0.18 6.14
N GLY A 235 -7.40 -1.02 5.51
CA GLY A 235 -8.01 -2.18 6.13
C GLY A 235 -7.17 -3.43 5.91
N THR A 236 -6.64 -4.02 6.97
CA THR A 236 -5.91 -5.29 6.91
C THR A 236 -6.85 -6.42 7.28
N VAL A 237 -7.10 -7.31 6.32
CA VAL A 237 -7.95 -8.49 6.47
C VAL A 237 -7.08 -9.74 6.46
N VAL A 238 -7.25 -10.61 7.45
CA VAL A 238 -6.58 -11.91 7.55
C VAL A 238 -7.65 -12.97 7.83
N ALA A 239 -7.62 -14.09 7.09
CA ALA A 239 -8.62 -15.15 7.19
C ALA A 239 -10.08 -14.65 7.11
N GLY A 240 -10.35 -13.69 6.22
CA GLY A 240 -11.69 -13.09 6.05
C GLY A 240 -12.14 -12.18 7.18
N LYS A 241 -11.26 -11.81 8.12
CA LYS A 241 -11.56 -10.91 9.24
C LYS A 241 -10.72 -9.66 9.21
N LEU A 242 -11.35 -8.51 9.42
CA LEU A 242 -10.64 -7.24 9.58
C LEU A 242 -9.90 -7.27 10.93
N VAL A 243 -8.57 -7.23 10.88
CA VAL A 243 -7.68 -7.33 12.04
C VAL A 243 -6.86 -6.07 12.29
N GLY A 244 -7.03 -5.05 11.46
CA GLY A 244 -6.48 -3.72 11.64
C GLY A 244 -7.16 -2.73 10.70
N PHE A 245 -7.37 -1.51 11.17
CA PHE A 245 -7.88 -0.42 10.35
C PHE A 245 -7.12 0.86 10.68
N PHE A 246 -6.20 1.24 9.80
CA PHE A 246 -5.30 2.36 10.00
C PHE A 246 -5.71 3.54 9.12
N GLN A 247 -5.73 4.75 9.65
CA GLN A 247 -5.97 5.98 8.91
C GLN A 247 -4.70 6.85 8.93
N GLY A 248 -4.30 7.36 7.77
CA GLY A 248 -3.25 8.37 7.63
C GLY A 248 -3.79 9.63 6.97
N THR A 249 -3.68 10.77 7.64
CA THR A 249 -4.04 12.06 7.05
C THR A 249 -2.87 12.66 6.28
N VAL A 250 -3.17 13.47 5.28
CA VAL A 250 -2.18 14.35 4.66
C VAL A 250 -1.92 15.55 5.57
N PRO A 251 -0.70 16.12 5.58
CA PRO A 251 -0.46 17.40 6.22
C PRO A 251 -1.33 18.47 5.56
N HIS A 252 -2.04 19.23 6.37
CA HIS A 252 -2.93 20.30 5.93
C HIS A 252 -2.85 21.46 6.91
N VAL A 253 -3.24 22.65 6.44
CA VAL A 253 -3.50 23.82 7.28
C VAL A 253 -4.98 24.18 7.19
N VAL A 254 -5.49 24.81 8.25
CA VAL A 254 -6.84 25.40 8.27
C VAL A 254 -6.72 26.90 8.19
N GLY A 255 -7.33 27.50 7.17
CA GLY A 255 -7.36 28.94 6.99
C GLY A 255 -7.99 29.66 8.16
N ASN A 256 -7.41 30.79 8.54
CA ASN A 256 -7.98 31.72 9.51
C ASN A 256 -8.39 33.06 8.86
N GLY A 257 -8.28 33.17 7.54
CA GLY A 257 -8.57 34.38 6.78
C GLY A 257 -7.57 35.53 6.96
N LYS A 258 -6.44 35.32 7.66
CA LYS A 258 -5.48 36.38 8.01
C LYS A 258 -4.04 36.03 7.67
N GLU A 259 -3.63 34.78 7.88
CA GLU A 259 -2.26 34.32 7.74
C GLU A 259 -2.05 33.55 6.43
N THR A 260 -0.84 33.62 5.89
CA THR A 260 -0.46 32.84 4.71
C THR A 260 -0.31 31.37 5.05
N ILE A 261 -0.38 30.49 4.05
CA ILE A 261 -0.12 29.05 4.21
C ILE A 261 1.22 28.81 4.91
N GLU A 262 2.27 29.53 4.53
CA GLU A 262 3.59 29.41 5.15
C GLU A 262 3.57 29.73 6.66
N ARG A 263 2.87 30.79 7.07
CA ARG A 263 2.73 31.15 8.50
C ARG A 263 1.89 30.14 9.27
N LEU A 264 0.83 29.62 8.66
CA LEU A 264 0.01 28.56 9.25
C LEU A 264 0.84 27.29 9.49
N ILE A 265 1.72 26.93 8.55
CA ILE A 265 2.64 25.80 8.68
C ILE A 265 3.64 26.02 9.82
N GLU A 266 4.24 27.21 9.94
CA GLU A 266 5.14 27.54 11.05
C GLU A 266 4.45 27.35 12.40
N ALA A 267 3.24 27.87 12.55
CA ALA A 267 2.45 27.74 13.78
C ALA A 267 2.10 26.27 14.10
N GLN A 268 1.75 25.47 13.09
CA GLN A 268 1.47 24.05 13.24
C GLN A 268 2.72 23.25 13.61
N ASN A 269 3.86 23.52 12.95
CA ASN A 269 5.13 22.89 13.24
C ASN A 269 5.63 23.18 14.67
N ALA A 270 5.35 24.37 15.20
CA ALA A 270 5.68 24.72 16.58
C ALA A 270 4.87 23.94 17.63
N ARG A 271 3.67 23.46 17.27
CA ARG A 271 2.76 22.71 18.16
C ARG A 271 2.71 21.21 17.87
N ARG A 272 3.53 20.73 16.93
CA ARG A 272 3.50 19.34 16.47
C ARG A 272 3.85 18.36 17.60
N HIS A 273 3.29 17.17 17.53
CA HIS A 273 3.68 16.06 18.39
C HIS A 273 5.12 15.60 18.10
N GLU A 274 5.88 15.13 19.11
CA GLU A 274 7.29 14.73 18.96
C GLU A 274 7.52 13.61 17.92
N ARG A 275 6.55 12.70 17.79
CA ARG A 275 6.51 11.59 16.82
C ARG A 275 6.11 12.01 15.40
N VAL A 276 5.80 13.29 15.18
CA VAL A 276 5.38 13.86 13.88
C VAL A 276 6.52 14.75 13.37
N ALA A 277 6.93 14.51 12.12
CA ALA A 277 7.94 15.31 11.46
C ALA A 277 7.42 16.71 11.16
N ALA A 278 8.33 17.69 11.11
CA ALA A 278 7.95 19.02 10.64
C ALA A 278 7.52 18.96 9.17
N ILE A 279 6.48 19.72 8.84
CA ILE A 279 6.08 19.99 7.47
C ILE A 279 7.16 20.88 6.85
N VAL A 280 7.79 20.40 5.78
CA VAL A 280 8.80 21.15 5.02
C VAL A 280 8.28 21.33 3.60
N LEU A 281 8.17 22.58 3.16
CA LEU A 281 7.75 22.91 1.81
C LEU A 281 8.91 22.69 0.82
N THR A 282 8.63 21.89 -0.19
CA THR A 282 9.51 21.58 -1.33
C THR A 282 8.82 21.99 -2.64
N ASP A 283 9.53 21.90 -3.75
CA ASP A 283 8.95 22.15 -5.08
C ASP A 283 7.76 21.22 -5.39
N GLU A 284 7.74 20.00 -4.84
CA GLU A 284 6.59 19.10 -4.94
C GLU A 284 5.33 19.71 -4.29
N ASN A 285 5.51 20.36 -3.13
CA ASN A 285 4.41 21.02 -2.41
C ASN A 285 3.88 22.22 -3.20
N ASP A 286 4.74 23.00 -3.85
CA ASP A 286 4.30 24.15 -4.66
C ASP A 286 3.49 23.71 -5.88
N LEU A 287 3.94 22.66 -6.57
CA LEU A 287 3.18 22.05 -7.66
C LEU A 287 1.84 21.49 -7.18
N PHE A 288 1.80 20.91 -5.97
CA PHE A 288 0.57 20.41 -5.37
C PHE A 288 -0.41 21.53 -4.99
N LEU A 289 0.08 22.59 -4.36
CA LEU A 289 -0.72 23.78 -4.01
C LEU A 289 -1.27 24.47 -5.24
N SER A 290 -0.45 24.64 -6.30
CA SER A 290 -0.89 25.32 -7.52
C SER A 290 -2.06 24.61 -8.23
N ARG A 291 -2.11 23.27 -8.17
CA ARG A 291 -3.26 22.48 -8.71
C ARG A 291 -4.56 22.70 -7.93
N GLN A 292 -4.46 23.14 -6.68
CA GLN A 292 -5.59 23.56 -5.85
C GLN A 292 -5.86 25.08 -5.92
N GLY A 293 -5.08 25.83 -6.70
CA GLY A 293 -5.20 27.30 -6.82
C GLY A 293 -4.49 28.10 -5.73
N TYR A 294 -3.59 27.47 -4.96
CA TYR A 294 -2.85 28.10 -3.88
C TYR A 294 -1.35 28.27 -4.18
N THR A 295 -0.72 29.16 -3.43
CA THR A 295 0.73 29.35 -3.34
C THR A 295 1.12 29.44 -1.86
N ARG A 296 2.41 29.35 -1.52
CA ARG A 296 2.87 29.51 -0.13
C ARG A 296 2.39 30.81 0.53
N GLY A 297 2.27 31.88 -0.26
CA GLY A 297 1.82 33.21 0.17
C GLY A 297 0.31 33.43 0.15
N SER A 298 -0.48 32.44 -0.30
CA SER A 298 -1.94 32.56 -0.29
C SER A 298 -2.48 32.58 1.14
N ILE A 299 -3.53 33.38 1.40
CA ILE A 299 -4.26 33.44 2.66
C ILE A 299 -5.58 32.67 2.48
N PRO A 300 -5.71 31.44 3.00
CA PRO A 300 -6.94 30.67 2.85
C PRO A 300 -8.08 31.28 3.67
N LEU A 301 -9.31 31.19 3.15
CA LEU A 301 -10.51 31.64 3.85
C LEU A 301 -10.65 30.94 5.21
N SER A 302 -11.30 31.60 6.16
CA SER A 302 -11.52 31.01 7.49
C SER A 302 -12.28 29.69 7.39
N GLY A 303 -11.72 28.63 7.97
CA GLY A 303 -12.27 27.28 7.94
C GLY A 303 -11.91 26.44 6.69
N ALA A 304 -11.27 27.03 5.68
CA ALA A 304 -10.84 26.28 4.50
C ALA A 304 -9.68 25.33 4.85
N VAL A 305 -9.82 24.05 4.56
CA VAL A 305 -8.75 23.06 4.70
C VAL A 305 -7.92 23.06 3.42
N VAL A 306 -6.61 23.30 3.54
CA VAL A 306 -5.67 23.26 2.41
C VAL A 306 -4.66 22.15 2.66
N GLU A 307 -4.73 21.11 1.83
CA GLU A 307 -3.77 20.01 1.84
C GLU A 307 -2.44 20.48 1.22
N LEU A 308 -1.33 19.97 1.75
CA LEU A 308 0.02 20.43 1.36
C LEU A 308 0.76 19.44 0.47
N THR A 309 0.33 18.17 0.46
CA THR A 309 0.85 17.11 -0.41
C THR A 309 -0.14 15.94 -0.44
N HIS A 310 -0.02 15.06 -1.44
CA HIS A 310 -0.74 13.79 -1.52
C HIS A 310 -0.16 12.72 -0.58
N ARG A 311 0.97 12.99 0.08
CA ARG A 311 1.66 12.03 0.94
C ARG A 311 1.07 12.03 2.35
N THR A 312 0.76 10.84 2.86
CA THR A 312 0.05 10.68 4.13
C THR A 312 0.97 10.23 5.26
N GLY A 313 0.62 10.64 6.48
CA GLY A 313 1.20 10.11 7.72
C GLY A 313 2.31 10.98 8.32
N ARG A 314 2.82 10.51 9.47
CA ARG A 314 3.63 11.30 10.40
C ARG A 314 4.95 11.82 9.83
N LEU A 315 5.52 11.14 8.84
CA LEU A 315 6.79 11.56 8.23
C LEU A 315 6.64 12.81 7.35
N PHE A 316 5.43 13.15 6.96
CA PHE A 316 5.12 14.33 6.15
C PHE A 316 4.43 15.43 6.96
N GLY A 317 4.26 15.24 8.28
CA GLY A 317 3.52 16.16 9.14
C GLY A 317 2.03 15.86 9.27
N GLY A 318 1.57 14.72 8.74
CA GLY A 318 0.21 14.22 8.94
C GLY A 318 0.04 13.46 10.27
N GLU A 319 -1.20 13.05 10.56
CA GLU A 319 -1.55 12.23 11.71
C GLU A 319 -1.81 10.78 11.31
N THR A 320 -1.70 9.86 12.26
CA THR A 320 -2.03 8.45 12.04
C THR A 320 -2.89 7.87 13.16
N ARG A 321 -3.94 7.12 12.83
CA ARG A 321 -4.91 6.60 13.79
C ARG A 321 -5.17 5.12 13.56
N GLU A 322 -5.22 4.33 14.62
CA GLU A 322 -5.75 2.96 14.57
C GLU A 322 -7.22 2.98 15.03
N LEU A 323 -8.11 2.59 14.13
CA LEU A 323 -9.56 2.73 14.28
C LEU A 323 -10.28 1.39 14.22
N LEU A 324 -9.58 0.25 14.37
CA LEU A 324 -10.23 -1.07 14.30
C LEU A 324 -11.43 -1.20 15.26
N SER A 325 -11.38 -0.58 16.43
CA SER A 325 -12.45 -0.63 17.43
C SER A 325 -13.62 0.33 17.15
N THR A 326 -13.43 1.32 16.27
CA THR A 326 -14.43 2.37 16.04
C THR A 326 -14.90 2.46 14.58
N VAL A 327 -14.23 1.78 13.65
CA VAL A 327 -14.63 1.68 12.24
C VAL A 327 -16.07 1.19 12.12
N HIS A 328 -16.84 1.84 11.25
CA HIS A 328 -18.26 1.56 11.12
C HIS A 328 -18.50 0.09 10.73
N PRO A 329 -19.44 -0.64 11.36
CA PRO A 329 -19.68 -2.06 11.09
C PRO A 329 -19.98 -2.38 9.62
N HIS A 330 -20.69 -1.51 8.90
CA HIS A 330 -20.91 -1.69 7.46
C HIS A 330 -19.62 -1.59 6.64
N LEU A 331 -18.72 -0.66 6.96
CA LEU A 331 -17.44 -0.56 6.25
C LEU A 331 -16.57 -1.80 6.52
N LYS A 332 -16.56 -2.28 7.76
CA LYS A 332 -15.92 -3.55 8.12
C LYS A 332 -16.47 -4.72 7.29
N ALA A 333 -17.79 -4.86 7.21
CA ALA A 333 -18.43 -5.92 6.44
C ALA A 333 -18.13 -5.83 4.93
N GLU A 334 -18.06 -4.62 4.38
CA GLU A 334 -17.66 -4.40 2.97
C GLU A 334 -16.22 -4.85 2.71
N LEU A 335 -15.29 -4.58 3.63
CA LEU A 335 -13.88 -4.98 3.48
C LEU A 335 -13.67 -6.48 3.66
N GLU A 336 -14.37 -7.10 4.61
CA GLU A 336 -14.38 -8.56 4.76
C GLU A 336 -14.98 -9.22 3.50
N ARG A 337 -16.09 -8.70 2.98
CA ARG A 337 -16.69 -9.17 1.71
C ARG A 337 -15.74 -8.97 0.52
N ALA A 338 -15.03 -7.85 0.44
CA ALA A 338 -14.05 -7.61 -0.61
C ALA A 338 -12.89 -8.62 -0.56
N ALA A 339 -12.42 -8.99 0.63
CA ALA A 339 -11.39 -10.02 0.79
C ALA A 339 -11.90 -11.40 0.35
N ASP A 340 -13.14 -11.75 0.69
CA ASP A 340 -13.78 -13.00 0.25
C ASP A 340 -13.92 -13.06 -1.28
N ILE A 341 -14.29 -11.95 -1.92
CA ILE A 341 -14.39 -11.85 -3.40
C ILE A 341 -13.02 -12.05 -4.05
N ILE A 342 -11.97 -11.42 -3.52
CA ILE A 342 -10.61 -11.58 -4.03
C ILE A 342 -10.07 -13.00 -3.80
N ASP A 343 -10.63 -13.75 -2.83
CA ASP A 343 -10.18 -15.08 -2.40
C ASP A 343 -8.69 -15.06 -2.07
N THR A 344 -8.34 -14.44 -0.93
CA THR A 344 -6.96 -14.34 -0.44
C THR A 344 -6.88 -14.55 1.07
N PRO A 345 -5.86 -15.25 1.61
CA PRO A 345 -5.72 -15.45 3.05
C PRO A 345 -5.37 -14.16 3.80
N ILE A 346 -4.78 -13.19 3.10
CA ILE A 346 -4.42 -11.87 3.63
C ILE A 346 -4.53 -10.80 2.54
N VAL A 347 -5.00 -9.62 2.91
CA VAL A 347 -4.99 -8.43 2.05
C VAL A 347 -4.95 -7.17 2.88
N GLY A 348 -4.15 -6.20 2.45
CA GLY A 348 -4.31 -4.80 2.88
C GLY A 348 -5.00 -4.00 1.79
N PHE A 349 -6.24 -3.59 2.04
CA PHE A 349 -6.98 -2.67 1.19
C PHE A 349 -6.59 -1.24 1.51
N ASP A 350 -6.14 -0.50 0.50
CA ASP A 350 -6.08 0.95 0.60
C ASP A 350 -7.40 1.52 0.07
N LEU A 351 -8.02 2.40 0.84
CA LEU A 351 -9.29 3.04 0.51
C LEU A 351 -9.25 4.52 0.88
N ILE A 352 -10.11 5.31 0.24
CA ILE A 352 -10.35 6.70 0.61
C ILE A 352 -11.82 6.83 0.99
N ILE A 353 -12.05 7.38 2.18
CA ILE A 353 -13.35 7.65 2.76
C ILE A 353 -13.23 8.87 3.67
N ALA A 354 -14.20 9.78 3.64
CA ALA A 354 -14.16 11.02 4.42
C ALA A 354 -14.15 10.74 5.93
N ASP A 355 -15.06 9.87 6.39
CA ASP A 355 -15.12 9.44 7.78
C ASP A 355 -15.41 7.93 7.88
N PRO A 356 -14.41 7.09 8.27
CA PRO A 356 -14.58 5.64 8.38
C PRO A 356 -15.43 5.19 9.58
N GLU A 357 -15.78 6.08 10.52
CA GLU A 357 -16.58 5.79 11.70
C GLU A 357 -18.09 6.00 11.45
N VAL A 358 -18.44 6.68 10.34
CA VAL A 358 -19.81 6.90 9.87
C VAL A 358 -20.21 5.87 8.81
N ASP A 359 -21.52 5.65 8.64
CA ASP A 359 -22.04 4.71 7.64
C ASP A 359 -21.50 5.03 6.23
N PRO A 360 -20.80 4.08 5.56
CA PRO A 360 -20.23 4.28 4.23
C PRO A 360 -21.30 4.54 3.15
N ARG A 361 -22.57 4.22 3.38
CA ARG A 361 -23.66 4.45 2.41
C ARG A 361 -24.02 5.92 2.23
N GLY A 362 -23.68 6.76 3.20
CA GLY A 362 -23.96 8.21 3.18
C GLY A 362 -22.85 9.06 2.56
N GLN A 363 -21.77 8.45 2.08
CA GLN A 363 -20.58 9.16 1.62
C GLN A 363 -19.96 8.51 0.38
N ARG A 364 -19.24 9.31 -0.41
CA ARG A 364 -18.46 8.82 -1.54
C ARG A 364 -17.15 8.24 -1.02
N TRP A 365 -16.89 6.97 -1.31
CA TRP A 365 -15.67 6.28 -0.93
C TRP A 365 -15.33 5.17 -1.93
N GLY A 366 -14.17 4.54 -1.76
CA GLY A 366 -13.89 3.31 -2.47
C GLY A 366 -12.51 2.73 -2.19
N ILE A 367 -12.38 1.42 -2.45
CA ILE A 367 -11.10 0.71 -2.45
C ILE A 367 -10.30 1.17 -3.67
N ILE A 368 -9.12 1.75 -3.42
CA ILE A 368 -8.23 2.26 -4.46
C ILE A 368 -7.17 1.25 -4.87
N GLU A 369 -6.70 0.41 -3.94
CA GLU A 369 -5.62 -0.58 -4.15
C GLU A 369 -5.78 -1.77 -3.18
N ALA A 370 -5.18 -2.92 -3.51
CA ALA A 370 -5.11 -4.09 -2.65
C ALA A 370 -3.68 -4.66 -2.65
N ASN A 371 -3.21 -5.12 -1.50
CA ASN A 371 -1.83 -5.56 -1.32
C ASN A 371 -1.77 -6.96 -0.68
N SER A 372 -1.10 -7.91 -1.35
CA SER A 372 -0.89 -9.28 -0.84
C SER A 372 0.19 -9.38 0.23
N LEU A 373 1.08 -8.38 0.31
CA LEU A 373 2.12 -8.28 1.35
C LEU A 373 1.98 -6.93 2.09
N PRO A 374 0.88 -6.71 2.83
CA PRO A 374 0.54 -5.39 3.38
C PRO A 374 1.52 -4.93 4.46
N PHE A 375 1.63 -3.61 4.67
CA PHE A 375 2.41 -3.05 5.79
C PHE A 375 1.62 -3.20 7.09
N ILE A 376 1.60 -4.41 7.64
CA ILE A 376 0.91 -4.71 8.90
C ILE A 376 1.52 -3.98 10.11
N ASP A 377 2.76 -3.53 9.97
CA ASP A 377 3.50 -2.77 10.96
C ASP A 377 2.93 -1.37 11.24
N LEU A 378 2.14 -0.82 10.30
CA LEU A 378 1.43 0.45 10.51
C LEU A 378 0.52 0.41 11.75
N HIS A 379 -0.06 -0.75 12.04
CA HIS A 379 -1.01 -0.95 13.13
C HIS A 379 -0.37 -0.94 14.53
N TYR A 380 0.96 -1.06 14.64
CA TYR A 380 1.67 -1.13 15.93
C TYR A 380 2.07 0.23 16.47
N LEU A 381 2.26 1.22 15.59
CA LEU A 381 2.77 2.54 15.95
C LEU A 381 1.84 3.68 15.49
N PRO A 382 0.51 3.62 15.73
CA PRO A 382 -0.35 4.76 15.45
C PRO A 382 0.01 5.94 16.37
N LEU A 383 -0.37 7.15 15.97
CA LEU A 383 -0.28 8.33 16.83
C LEU A 383 -1.41 8.31 17.86
N TYR A 384 -2.61 7.92 17.43
CA TYR A 384 -3.83 7.84 18.24
C TYR A 384 -4.53 6.51 18.07
N GLY A 385 -5.36 6.12 19.05
CA GLY A 385 -6.07 4.85 19.04
C GLY A 385 -5.25 3.71 19.65
N THR A 386 -5.91 2.55 19.77
CA THR A 386 -5.30 1.36 20.38
C THR A 386 -4.60 0.54 19.31
N PRO A 387 -3.29 0.23 19.43
CA PRO A 387 -2.59 -0.59 18.44
C PRO A 387 -3.24 -1.96 18.23
N SER A 388 -3.30 -2.39 16.97
CA SER A 388 -3.79 -3.72 16.59
C SER A 388 -2.61 -4.69 16.41
N ASN A 389 -2.84 -5.99 16.62
CA ASN A 389 -1.82 -7.04 16.43
C ASN A 389 -2.13 -7.98 15.23
N PRO A 390 -2.05 -7.52 13.97
CA PRO A 390 -2.26 -8.39 12.82
C PRO A 390 -1.29 -9.57 12.73
N ALA A 391 -0.07 -9.47 13.28
CA ALA A 391 0.87 -10.59 13.27
C ALA A 391 0.33 -11.82 14.00
N ALA A 392 -0.45 -11.62 15.06
CA ALA A 392 -1.12 -12.72 15.75
C ALA A 392 -2.08 -13.45 14.79
N ALA A 393 -2.96 -12.71 14.11
CA ALA A 393 -3.89 -13.28 13.15
C ALA A 393 -3.18 -14.00 11.99
N VAL A 394 -2.02 -13.51 11.56
CA VAL A 394 -1.20 -14.19 10.55
C VAL A 394 -0.67 -15.53 11.07
N TRP A 395 -0.17 -15.59 12.30
CA TRP A 395 0.29 -16.85 12.88
C TRP A 395 -0.86 -17.82 13.19
N ASP A 396 -2.08 -17.32 13.42
CA ASP A 396 -3.28 -18.15 13.57
C ASP A 396 -3.62 -18.95 12.30
N LEU A 397 -3.12 -18.55 11.12
CA LEU A 397 -3.23 -19.33 9.88
C LEU A 397 -2.50 -20.69 9.95
N TRP A 398 -1.54 -20.83 10.87
CA TRP A 398 -0.72 -22.03 11.03
C TRP A 398 -1.22 -22.98 12.11
N VAL A 399 -2.19 -22.55 12.93
CA VAL A 399 -2.78 -23.31 14.03
C VAL A 399 -3.72 -24.40 13.51
#